data_AF-A0A831QMA6-F1
#
_entry.id   AF-A0A831QMA6-F1
#
_cell.length_a   1.000
_cell.length_b   1.000
_cell.length_c   1.000
_cell.angle_alpha   90.00
_cell.angle_beta   90.00
_cell.angle_gamma   90.00
#
_symmetry.space_group_name_H-M   'P 1'
#
loop_
_entity.id
_entity.type
_entity.pdbx_description
1 polymer ?
#
loop_
_entity_poly.entity_id
_entity_poly.type
_entity_poly.pdbx_seq_one_letter_code
_entity_poly.pdbx_strand_id
1 'polypeptide(L)'
;MITYYEGFKVWYSKKGYPCIWINRKEIYLHVWVWERKNGNKPKGYDIHHKDLDKSNYLLNNLKVMLHSDHLRLHAGWIRENGAWIKKPCNKCNKVLLLKDFYYVKTRKIETALCKTCHNKAVTERNQRPENREKLKAYKRNYYREHYATTIKR
;
A
#
# COMPACT_ATOMS: atom_id res chain seq x y z
N MET A 1 27.96 3.37 -23.05
CA MET A 1 27.17 3.47 -24.30
C MET A 1 26.03 4.44 -24.06
N ILE A 2 25.82 5.40 -24.96
CA ILE A 2 24.67 6.31 -24.89
C ILE A 2 23.51 5.64 -25.62
N THR A 3 22.37 5.50 -24.96
CA THR A 3 21.17 4.90 -25.54
C THR A 3 20.23 6.00 -26.04
N TYR A 4 19.60 5.77 -27.18
CA TYR A 4 18.60 6.67 -27.77
C TYR A 4 17.29 5.92 -28.01
N TYR A 5 16.18 6.62 -27.91
CA TYR A 5 14.85 6.12 -28.24
C TYR A 5 14.11 7.19 -29.07
N GLU A 6 13.67 6.85 -30.29
CA GLU A 6 13.02 7.79 -31.21
C GLU A 6 13.80 9.12 -31.40
N GLY A 7 15.14 9.05 -31.40
CA GLY A 7 16.01 10.22 -31.52
C GLY A 7 16.25 10.99 -30.21
N PHE A 8 15.55 10.66 -29.12
CA PHE A 8 15.78 11.26 -27.81
C PHE A 8 16.84 10.49 -27.02
N LYS A 9 17.76 11.22 -26.38
CA LYS A 9 18.74 10.63 -25.47
C LYS A 9 18.03 10.05 -24.24
N VAL A 10 18.29 8.78 -23.95
CA VAL A 10 17.76 8.09 -22.77
C VAL A 10 18.72 8.27 -21.61
N TRP A 11 18.16 8.54 -20.44
CA TRP A 11 18.86 8.60 -19.17
C TRP A 11 18.04 7.93 -18.07
N TYR A 12 18.63 7.64 -16.92
CA TYR A 12 17.96 6.92 -15.84
C TYR A 12 17.69 7.84 -14.65
N SER A 13 16.44 7.87 -14.19
CA SER A 13 16.09 8.55 -12.94
C SER A 13 16.80 7.92 -11.75
N LYS A 14 16.84 8.64 -10.61
CA LYS A 14 17.37 8.11 -9.34
C LYS A 14 16.72 6.78 -8.91
N LYS A 15 15.49 6.52 -9.36
CA LYS A 15 14.72 5.31 -9.06
C LYS A 15 14.94 4.18 -10.09
N GLY A 16 15.82 4.37 -11.07
CA GLY A 16 16.15 3.40 -12.11
C GLY A 16 15.18 3.34 -13.28
N TYR A 17 14.32 4.36 -13.47
CA TYR A 17 13.44 4.42 -14.64
C TYR A 17 14.14 5.08 -15.83
N PRO A 18 14.08 4.50 -17.03
CA PRO A 18 14.44 5.19 -18.26
C PRO A 18 13.54 6.40 -18.50
N CYS A 19 14.16 7.53 -18.81
CA CYS A 19 13.52 8.81 -19.05
C CYS A 19 14.05 9.44 -20.34
N ILE A 20 13.20 10.25 -20.97
CA ILE A 20 13.54 11.12 -22.09
C ILE A 20 13.15 12.57 -21.75
N TRP A 21 13.73 13.53 -22.47
CA TRP A 21 13.39 14.94 -22.33
C TRP A 21 12.69 15.43 -23.58
N ILE A 22 11.45 15.92 -23.44
CA ILE A 22 10.63 16.48 -24.52
C ILE A 22 10.06 17.80 -24.03
N ASN A 23 10.20 18.88 -24.83
CA ASN A 23 9.64 20.20 -24.52
C ASN A 23 9.95 20.70 -23.10
N ARG A 24 11.22 20.59 -22.70
CA ARG A 24 11.72 20.95 -21.36
C ARG A 24 11.11 20.16 -20.19
N LYS A 25 10.53 19.01 -20.47
CA LYS A 25 9.91 18.14 -19.47
C LYS A 25 10.54 16.75 -19.52
N GLU A 26 10.83 16.22 -18.33
CA GLU A 26 11.16 14.81 -18.16
C GLU A 26 9.90 13.95 -18.33
N ILE A 27 10.02 12.91 -19.16
CA ILE A 27 8.97 11.93 -19.41
C ILE A 27 9.55 10.54 -19.18
N TYR A 28 8.86 9.74 -18.36
CA TYR A 28 9.21 8.33 -18.18
C TYR A 28 8.90 7.54 -19.45
N LEU A 29 9.88 6.75 -19.91
CA LEU A 29 9.80 6.11 -21.21
C LEU A 29 8.65 5.11 -21.31
N HIS A 30 8.41 4.33 -20.25
CA HIS A 30 7.27 3.41 -20.20
C HIS A 30 5.91 4.11 -20.31
N VAL A 31 5.78 5.34 -19.79
CA VAL A 31 4.56 6.14 -19.95
C VAL A 31 4.45 6.63 -21.38
N TRP A 32 5.54 7.17 -21.93
CA TRP A 32 5.60 7.63 -23.33
C TRP A 32 5.17 6.54 -24.32
N VAL A 33 5.80 5.36 -24.24
CA VAL A 33 5.52 4.22 -25.13
C VAL A 33 4.05 3.80 -25.04
N TRP A 34 3.49 3.75 -23.83
CA TRP A 34 2.09 3.38 -23.65
C TRP A 34 1.14 4.43 -24.21
N GLU A 35 1.38 5.71 -23.90
CA GLU A 35 0.51 6.81 -24.33
C GLU A 35 0.57 7.05 -25.84
N ARG A 36 1.72 6.84 -26.48
CA ARG A 36 1.87 6.93 -27.95
C ARG A 36 0.95 5.95 -28.70
N LYS A 37 0.66 4.78 -28.12
CA LYS A 37 -0.22 3.78 -28.73
C LYS A 37 -1.69 3.93 -28.31
N ASN A 38 -1.95 4.30 -27.07
CA ASN A 38 -3.29 4.22 -26.47
C ASN A 38 -3.93 5.59 -26.18
N GLY A 39 -3.22 6.68 -26.41
CA GLY A 39 -3.61 8.02 -25.96
C GLY A 39 -3.24 8.27 -24.49
N ASN A 40 -3.67 9.41 -23.95
CA ASN A 40 -3.33 9.81 -22.59
C ASN A 40 -3.77 8.78 -21.56
N LYS A 41 -2.87 8.49 -20.60
CA LYS A 41 -3.16 7.63 -19.45
C LYS A 41 -4.34 8.20 -18.65
N PRO A 42 -5.36 7.40 -18.32
CA PRO A 42 -6.49 7.87 -17.51
C PRO A 42 -6.05 8.44 -16.15
N LYS A 43 -6.80 9.45 -15.66
CA LYS A 43 -6.56 10.03 -14.34
C LYS A 43 -6.78 8.97 -13.25
N GLY A 44 -5.85 8.87 -12.29
CA GLY A 44 -5.90 7.88 -11.22
C GLY A 44 -5.35 6.49 -11.59
N TYR A 45 -4.84 6.32 -12.81
CA TYR A 45 -4.18 5.10 -13.27
C TYR A 45 -2.67 5.31 -13.42
N ASP A 46 -1.92 4.23 -13.27
CA ASP A 46 -0.48 4.12 -13.49
C ASP A 46 -0.17 3.08 -14.57
N ILE A 47 0.99 3.21 -15.21
CA ILE A 47 1.52 2.18 -16.12
C ILE A 47 2.48 1.28 -15.32
N HIS A 48 2.12 0.02 -15.20
CA HIS A 48 2.86 -1.01 -14.48
C HIS A 48 3.69 -1.88 -15.43
N HIS A 49 4.88 -2.29 -15.02
CA HIS A 49 5.73 -3.26 -15.72
C HIS A 49 5.40 -4.65 -15.20
N LYS A 50 4.88 -5.54 -16.05
CA LYS A 50 4.40 -6.87 -15.64
C LYS A 50 5.51 -7.75 -15.07
N ASP A 51 6.72 -7.62 -15.60
CA ASP A 51 7.93 -8.34 -15.16
C ASP A 51 8.68 -7.67 -14.00
N LEU A 52 8.20 -6.52 -13.52
CA LEU A 52 8.84 -5.68 -12.49
C LEU A 52 10.20 -5.09 -12.89
N ASP A 53 10.64 -5.27 -14.13
CA ASP A 53 11.85 -4.64 -14.67
C ASP A 53 11.50 -3.26 -15.26
N LYS A 54 11.98 -2.21 -14.59
CA LYS A 54 11.78 -0.81 -14.99
C LYS A 54 12.45 -0.46 -16.32
N SER A 55 13.42 -1.25 -16.76
CA SER A 55 14.13 -1.05 -18.02
C SER A 55 13.38 -1.65 -19.21
N ASN A 56 12.44 -2.59 -18.98
CA ASN A 56 11.64 -3.22 -20.02
C ASN A 56 10.37 -2.41 -20.35
N TYR A 57 10.52 -1.39 -21.19
CA TYR A 57 9.42 -0.54 -21.64
C TYR A 57 8.71 -1.07 -22.90
N LEU A 58 8.83 -2.36 -23.25
CA LEU A 58 8.08 -2.95 -24.37
C LEU A 58 6.58 -2.89 -24.08
N LEU A 59 5.78 -2.45 -25.07
CA LEU A 59 4.34 -2.22 -24.89
C LEU A 59 3.59 -3.45 -24.34
N ASN A 60 3.97 -4.66 -24.75
CA ASN A 60 3.37 -5.91 -24.28
C ASN A 60 3.72 -6.24 -22.81
N ASN A 61 4.82 -5.69 -22.28
CA ASN A 61 5.21 -5.79 -20.87
C ASN A 61 4.47 -4.76 -20.00
N LEU A 62 3.84 -3.75 -20.59
CA LEU A 62 3.16 -2.69 -19.86
C LEU A 62 1.68 -3.03 -19.61
N LYS A 63 1.17 -2.57 -18.47
CA LYS A 63 -0.24 -2.71 -18.10
C LYS A 63 -0.74 -1.46 -17.41
N VAL A 64 -1.85 -0.90 -17.87
CA VAL A 64 -2.55 0.17 -17.16
C VAL A 64 -3.28 -0.42 -15.94
N MET A 65 -3.09 0.19 -14.78
CA MET A 65 -3.68 -0.27 -13.52
C MET A 65 -4.15 0.93 -12.69
N LEU A 66 -5.20 0.75 -11.90
CA LEU A 66 -5.61 1.75 -10.92
C LEU A 66 -4.45 1.99 -9.94
N HIS A 67 -4.17 3.25 -9.59
CA HIS A 67 -3.05 3.60 -8.71
C HIS A 67 -3.05 2.80 -7.40
N SER A 68 -4.23 2.61 -6.78
CA SER A 68 -4.37 1.83 -5.55
C SER A 68 -4.04 0.34 -5.75
N ASP A 69 -4.43 -0.25 -6.88
CA ASP A 69 -4.10 -1.65 -7.21
C ASP A 69 -2.61 -1.80 -7.50
N HIS A 70 -2.01 -0.83 -8.18
CA HIS A 70 -0.57 -0.77 -8.42
C HIS A 70 0.22 -0.72 -7.11
N LEU A 71 -0.17 0.14 -6.15
CA LEU A 71 0.45 0.19 -4.82
C LEU A 71 0.28 -1.11 -4.03
N ARG A 72 -0.89 -1.75 -4.10
CA ARG A 72 -1.14 -3.04 -3.42
C ARG A 72 -0.24 -4.15 -3.97
N LEU A 73 -0.07 -4.21 -5.29
CA LEU A 73 0.79 -5.18 -5.93
C LEU A 73 2.26 -5.01 -5.48
N HIS A 74 2.78 -3.78 -5.47
CA HIS A 74 4.12 -3.49 -4.95
C HIS A 74 4.26 -3.74 -3.44
N ALA A 75 3.17 -3.62 -2.70
CA ALA A 75 3.11 -3.99 -1.29
C ALA A 75 2.97 -5.51 -1.06
N GLY A 76 3.05 -6.35 -2.10
CA GLY A 76 3.02 -7.81 -2.01
C GLY A 76 1.63 -8.40 -1.74
N TRP A 77 0.56 -7.65 -2.01
CA TRP A 77 -0.80 -8.19 -1.91
C TRP A 77 -1.02 -9.22 -3.01
N ILE A 78 -1.81 -10.25 -2.70
CA ILE A 78 -2.14 -11.33 -3.63
C ILE A 78 -3.60 -11.21 -4.03
N ARG A 79 -3.82 -11.26 -5.34
CA ARG A 79 -5.13 -11.22 -5.97
C ARG A 79 -5.43 -12.59 -6.59
N GLU A 80 -6.56 -13.17 -6.23
CA GLU A 80 -7.07 -14.43 -6.79
C GLU A 80 -8.52 -14.19 -7.28
N ASN A 81 -8.90 -14.72 -8.44
CA ASN A 81 -10.25 -14.58 -9.03
C ASN A 81 -10.79 -13.14 -9.05
N GLY A 82 -9.92 -12.17 -9.35
CA GLY A 82 -10.30 -10.75 -9.43
C GLY A 82 -10.42 -10.03 -8.08
N ALA A 83 -10.28 -10.72 -6.95
CA ALA A 83 -10.36 -10.14 -5.60
C ALA A 83 -9.02 -10.20 -4.86
N TRP A 84 -8.75 -9.18 -4.04
CA TRP A 84 -7.60 -9.20 -3.13
C TRP A 84 -7.93 -10.12 -1.96
N ILE A 85 -7.06 -11.10 -1.69
CA ILE A 85 -7.36 -12.14 -0.70
C ILE A 85 -6.30 -12.30 0.40
N LYS A 86 -5.03 -11.96 0.10
CA LYS A 86 -3.92 -12.05 1.05
C LYS A 86 -3.05 -10.80 0.98
N LYS A 87 -2.38 -10.49 2.08
CA LYS A 87 -1.37 -9.42 2.16
C LYS A 87 -0.29 -9.77 3.18
N PRO A 88 0.92 -9.23 3.05
CA PRO A 88 1.95 -9.38 4.07
C PRO A 88 1.62 -8.53 5.30
N CYS A 89 2.00 -9.03 6.47
CA CYS A 89 1.99 -8.25 7.71
C CYS A 89 3.31 -7.46 7.85
N ASN A 90 3.22 -6.16 8.12
CA ASN A 90 4.40 -5.29 8.25
C ASN A 90 5.30 -5.58 9.47
N LYS A 91 4.89 -6.45 10.42
CA LYS A 91 5.69 -6.83 11.59
C LYS A 91 6.32 -8.21 11.46
N CYS A 92 5.54 -9.22 11.05
CA CYS A 92 6.05 -10.60 10.96
C CYS A 92 6.35 -11.06 9.53
N ASN A 93 6.10 -10.22 8.52
CA ASN A 93 6.32 -10.48 7.08
C ASN A 93 5.59 -11.70 6.50
N LYS A 94 4.76 -12.40 7.29
CA LYS A 94 3.92 -13.50 6.80
C LYS A 94 2.83 -12.96 5.89
N VAL A 95 2.64 -13.62 4.75
CA VAL A 95 1.51 -13.40 3.84
C VAL A 95 0.30 -14.17 4.38
N LEU A 96 -0.74 -13.43 4.76
CA LEU A 96 -1.92 -13.97 5.47
C LEU A 96 -3.19 -13.52 4.77
N LEU A 97 -4.31 -14.20 5.04
CA LEU A 97 -5.61 -13.84 4.47
C LEU A 97 -6.08 -12.50 5.05
N LEU A 98 -6.87 -11.72 4.28
CA LEU A 98 -7.39 -10.42 4.75
C LEU A 98 -8.19 -10.54 6.06
N LYS A 99 -8.86 -11.68 6.30
CA LYS A 99 -9.58 -11.97 7.55
C LYS A 99 -8.67 -12.00 8.79
N ASP A 100 -7.36 -12.18 8.62
CA ASP A 100 -6.37 -12.19 9.70
C ASP A 100 -5.89 -10.78 10.08
N PHE A 101 -6.50 -9.74 9.52
CA PHE A 101 -6.24 -8.33 9.80
C PHE A 101 -7.54 -7.65 10.32
N TYR A 102 -7.40 -6.51 10.99
CA TYR A 102 -8.56 -5.70 11.37
C TYR A 102 -8.98 -4.79 10.22
N TYR A 103 -10.28 -4.66 9.95
CA TYR A 103 -10.78 -3.74 8.94
C TYR A 103 -10.96 -2.33 9.51
N VAL A 104 -10.37 -1.32 8.85
CA VAL A 104 -10.46 0.08 9.25
C VAL A 104 -11.54 0.77 8.43
N LYS A 105 -12.73 0.97 9.03
CA LYS A 105 -13.91 1.55 8.34
C LYS A 105 -13.63 2.93 7.71
N THR A 106 -12.87 3.78 8.39
CA THR A 106 -12.56 5.15 7.91
C THR A 106 -11.72 5.16 6.64
N ARG A 107 -10.79 4.22 6.50
CA ARG A 107 -9.89 4.10 5.34
C ARG A 107 -10.31 3.02 4.35
N LYS A 108 -11.35 2.25 4.68
CA LYS A 108 -11.84 1.09 3.91
C LYS A 108 -10.73 0.11 3.53
N ILE A 109 -9.84 -0.20 4.48
CA ILE A 109 -8.69 -1.08 4.27
C ILE A 109 -8.33 -1.85 5.53
N GLU A 110 -7.74 -3.03 5.36
CA GLU A 110 -7.15 -3.84 6.42
C GLU A 110 -5.93 -3.16 7.04
N THR A 111 -5.75 -3.33 8.34
CA THR A 111 -4.58 -2.85 9.09
C THR A 111 -3.27 -3.36 8.50
N ALA A 112 -2.18 -2.65 8.77
CA ALA A 112 -0.83 -3.06 8.37
C ALA A 112 -0.33 -4.31 9.14
N LEU A 113 -0.84 -4.50 10.36
CA LEU A 113 -0.49 -5.64 11.21
C LEU A 113 -1.61 -6.68 11.22
N CYS A 114 -1.23 -7.97 11.19
CA CYS A 114 -2.17 -9.05 11.46
C CYS A 114 -2.67 -8.97 12.90
N LYS A 115 -3.83 -9.56 13.18
CA LYS A 115 -4.48 -9.55 14.49
C LYS A 115 -3.54 -9.97 15.61
N THR A 116 -2.75 -11.02 15.40
CA THR A 116 -1.76 -11.50 16.38
C THR A 116 -0.69 -10.44 16.67
N CYS A 117 -0.08 -9.86 15.64
CA CYS A 117 0.94 -8.83 15.78
C CYS A 117 0.40 -7.54 16.41
N HIS A 118 -0.82 -7.16 16.01
CA HIS A 118 -1.53 -6.02 16.56
C HIS A 118 -1.82 -6.21 18.05
N ASN A 119 -2.40 -7.34 18.43
CA ASN A 119 -2.76 -7.62 19.82
C ASN A 119 -1.53 -7.70 20.71
N LYS A 120 -0.46 -8.33 20.25
CA LYS A 120 0.83 -8.33 20.95
C LYS A 120 1.33 -6.89 21.17
N ALA A 121 1.34 -6.05 20.14
CA ALA A 121 1.77 -4.65 20.26
C ALA A 121 0.89 -3.82 21.20
N VAL A 122 -0.43 -4.06 21.19
CA VAL A 122 -1.36 -3.39 22.12
C VAL A 122 -1.12 -3.84 23.57
N THR A 123 -0.93 -5.13 23.80
CA THR A 123 -0.60 -5.68 25.13
C THR A 123 0.71 -5.10 25.66
N GLU A 124 1.77 -5.13 24.85
CA GLU A 124 3.09 -4.56 25.18
C GLU A 124 2.96 -3.06 25.53
N ARG A 125 2.19 -2.29 24.75
CA ARG A 125 1.94 -0.87 25.02
C ARG A 125 1.20 -0.64 26.34
N ASN A 126 0.19 -1.46 26.63
CA ASN A 126 -0.63 -1.33 27.84
C ASN A 126 0.12 -1.77 29.12
N GLN A 127 1.13 -2.62 28.98
CA GLN A 127 2.00 -3.03 30.09
C GLN A 127 2.98 -1.93 30.52
N ARG A 128 3.21 -0.91 29.69
CA ARG A 128 4.10 0.21 30.05
C ARG A 128 3.57 0.97 31.27
N PRO A 129 4.42 1.34 32.24
CA PRO A 129 3.99 1.94 33.52
C PRO A 129 3.03 3.13 33.34
N GLU A 130 3.34 4.02 32.41
CA GLU A 130 2.56 5.23 32.11
C GLU A 130 1.14 4.92 31.59
N ASN A 131 0.96 3.79 30.91
CA ASN A 131 -0.33 3.37 30.37
C ASN A 131 -1.10 2.48 31.34
N ARG A 132 -0.39 1.74 32.20
CA ARG A 132 -1.00 0.87 33.20
C ARG A 132 -1.85 1.67 34.20
N GLU A 133 -1.34 2.80 34.68
CA GLU A 133 -2.08 3.69 35.58
C GLU A 133 -3.29 4.34 34.88
N LYS A 134 -3.11 4.82 33.64
CA LYS A 134 -4.23 5.33 32.82
C LYS A 134 -5.32 4.27 32.62
N LEU A 135 -4.94 3.02 32.35
CA LEU A 135 -5.89 1.93 32.16
C LEU A 135 -6.63 1.57 33.46
N LYS A 136 -5.95 1.58 34.61
CA LYS A 136 -6.60 1.40 35.91
C LYS A 136 -7.60 2.52 36.20
N ALA A 137 -7.23 3.77 35.96
CA ALA A 137 -8.10 4.92 36.14
C ALA A 137 -9.34 4.83 35.24
N TYR A 138 -9.13 4.51 33.96
CA TYR A 138 -10.23 4.28 33.00
C TYR A 138 -11.20 3.18 33.49
N LYS A 139 -10.69 2.01 33.87
CA LYS A 139 -11.53 0.90 34.37
C LYS A 139 -12.33 1.31 35.61
N ARG A 140 -11.70 2.03 36.54
CA ARG A 140 -12.37 2.54 37.75
C ARG A 140 -13.53 3.46 37.40
N ASN A 141 -13.34 4.39 36.47
CA ASN A 141 -14.39 5.30 36.01
C ASN A 141 -15.50 4.55 35.29
N TYR A 142 -15.15 3.65 34.36
CA TYR A 142 -16.11 2.83 33.64
C TYR A 142 -17.02 2.04 34.59
N TYR A 143 -16.44 1.33 35.57
CA TYR A 143 -17.26 0.59 36.54
C TYR A 143 -18.07 1.51 37.46
N ARG A 144 -17.53 2.66 37.88
CA ARG A 144 -18.31 3.65 38.65
C ARG A 144 -19.54 4.12 37.87
N GLU A 145 -19.39 4.45 36.60
CA GLU A 145 -20.47 4.95 35.74
C GLU A 145 -21.49 3.85 35.40
N HIS A 146 -21.03 2.62 35.13
CA HIS A 146 -21.88 1.51 34.68
C HIS A 146 -22.43 0.60 35.79
N TYR A 147 -21.88 0.57 37.00
CA TYR A 147 -22.48 -0.13 38.15
C TYR A 147 -23.37 0.77 39.01
N ALA A 148 -23.19 2.11 38.98
CA ALA A 148 -24.09 3.05 39.65
C ALA A 148 -25.51 3.02 39.06
N THR A 149 -25.66 2.58 37.81
CA THR A 149 -26.95 2.38 37.13
C THR A 149 -27.60 1.03 37.44
N THR A 150 -26.83 0.04 37.90
CA THR A 150 -27.31 -1.33 38.19
C THR A 150 -27.87 -1.48 39.61
N ILE A 151 -27.40 -0.67 40.57
CA ILE A 151 -27.82 -0.75 42.00
C ILE A 151 -29.07 0.12 42.31
N LYS A 152 -29.54 0.94 41.36
CA LYS A 152 -30.73 1.81 41.51
C LYS A 152 -32.04 1.20 40.97
N ARG A 153 -32.14 -0.13 40.82
CA ARG A 153 -33.38 -0.84 40.47
C ARG A 153 -33.83 -1.74 41.60
#